data_AF-A0A4P6M3R1-F1
#
_entry.id   AF-A0A4P6M3R1-F1
#
_cell.length_a   1.000
_cell.length_b   1.000
_cell.length_c   1.000
_cell.angle_alpha   90.00
_cell.angle_beta   90.00
_cell.angle_gamma   90.00
#
_symmetry.space_group_name_H-M   'P 1'
#
loop_
_entity.id
_entity.type
_entity.pdbx_description
1 polymer ?
#
loop_
_entity_poly.entity_id
_entity_poly.type
_entity_poly.pdbx_seq_one_letter_code
_entity_poly.pdbx_strand_id
1 'polypeptide(L)'
;MNEIMEITKKMLWLYTGDCWYFLIFLVCAGYLFSKNKAHSEIMFVNHYMIGFSIIYICPVTAKIIMDYCIGKSVYWRMFWLLPMAMIVALAVTFIATEINSRVYKSLFIFAILLLLIFSGNFMYRKDVFTKSVNSYKLPEDIFTICDMLEEHAENDKVTAVFPTEFLPYVRQYDANIYLPYGRRVETETKPSSDARKLFDVMNQPDKSAEELTQLSKKNGCQYIVVSKDDAVNNTLSDGDFKAIADSGNYIIYFDTAD
;
A
#
# COMPACT_ATOMS: atom_id res chain seq x y z
N MET A 1 6.99 1.56 -26.49
CA MET A 1 5.95 0.49 -26.49
C MET A 1 6.37 -0.69 -25.62
N ASN A 2 7.60 -1.19 -25.78
CA ASN A 2 8.15 -2.27 -24.94
C ASN A 2 8.12 -1.95 -23.44
N GLU A 3 8.47 -0.73 -23.04
CA GLU A 3 8.39 -0.28 -21.63
C GLU A 3 6.97 -0.43 -21.06
N ILE A 4 5.94 0.04 -21.76
CA ILE A 4 4.54 -0.06 -21.32
C ILE A 4 4.11 -1.53 -21.20
N MET A 5 4.58 -2.38 -22.10
CA MET A 5 4.27 -3.81 -22.05
C MET A 5 4.94 -4.48 -20.83
N GLU A 6 6.17 -4.13 -20.51
CA GLU A 6 6.85 -4.62 -19.30
C GLU A 6 6.18 -4.11 -18.01
N ILE A 7 5.78 -2.84 -17.97
CA ILE A 7 4.99 -2.30 -16.85
C ILE A 7 3.66 -3.05 -16.73
N THR A 8 2.97 -3.28 -17.84
CA THR A 8 1.68 -4.00 -17.86
C THR A 8 1.83 -5.41 -17.31
N LYS A 9 2.86 -6.16 -17.73
CA LYS A 9 3.18 -7.49 -17.20
C LYS A 9 3.45 -7.45 -15.70
N LYS A 10 4.28 -6.50 -15.25
CA LYS A 10 4.59 -6.32 -13.82
C LYS A 10 3.33 -6.02 -13.00
N MET A 11 2.44 -5.18 -13.52
CA MET A 11 1.19 -4.81 -12.87
C MET A 11 0.18 -5.96 -12.84
N LEU A 12 0.13 -6.78 -13.89
CA LEU A 12 -0.65 -8.02 -13.89
C LEU A 12 -0.12 -9.00 -12.84
N TRP A 13 1.20 -9.20 -12.78
CA TRP A 13 1.82 -10.06 -11.77
C TRP A 13 1.54 -9.56 -10.35
N LEU A 14 1.60 -8.25 -10.13
CA LEU A 14 1.28 -7.62 -8.85
C LEU A 14 -0.20 -7.80 -8.47
N TYR A 15 -1.10 -7.86 -9.45
CA TYR A 15 -2.51 -8.16 -9.24
C TYR A 15 -2.77 -9.64 -8.93
N THR A 16 -2.15 -10.56 -9.67
CA THR A 16 -2.37 -12.00 -9.48
C THR A 16 -1.66 -12.54 -8.24
N GLY A 17 -0.50 -11.96 -7.91
CA GLY A 17 0.37 -12.44 -6.84
C GLY A 17 0.83 -13.89 -7.04
N ASP A 18 1.32 -14.50 -5.96
CA ASP A 18 1.83 -15.88 -5.95
C ASP A 18 0.74 -16.93 -5.66
N CYS A 19 -0.52 -16.64 -5.96
CA CYS A 19 -1.66 -17.52 -5.65
C CYS A 19 -2.24 -18.18 -6.90
N TRP A 20 -2.88 -19.34 -6.71
CA TRP A 20 -3.44 -20.13 -7.80
C TRP A 20 -4.80 -19.61 -8.30
N TYR A 21 -5.38 -18.60 -7.65
CA TYR A 21 -6.72 -18.09 -7.99
C TYR A 21 -6.83 -17.62 -9.44
N PHE A 22 -5.78 -17.01 -9.98
CA PHE A 22 -5.78 -16.59 -11.39
C PHE A 22 -5.81 -17.79 -12.33
N LEU A 23 -5.10 -18.88 -12.02
CA LEU A 23 -5.13 -20.10 -12.83
C LEU A 23 -6.48 -20.80 -12.74
N ILE A 24 -7.08 -20.90 -11.53
CA ILE A 24 -8.44 -21.44 -11.35
C ILE A 24 -9.43 -20.62 -12.19
N PHE A 25 -9.32 -19.30 -12.14
CA PHE A 25 -10.11 -18.39 -12.96
C PHE A 25 -9.96 -18.69 -14.46
N LEU A 26 -8.74 -18.85 -14.98
CA LEU A 26 -8.51 -19.16 -16.39
C LEU A 26 -9.13 -20.51 -16.81
N VAL A 27 -9.02 -21.53 -15.96
CA VAL A 27 -9.65 -22.85 -16.21
C VAL A 27 -11.17 -22.73 -16.23
N CYS A 28 -11.76 -22.04 -15.25
CA CYS A 28 -13.21 -21.79 -15.18
C CYS A 28 -13.71 -20.97 -16.38
N ALA A 29 -12.96 -19.93 -16.78
CA ALA A 29 -13.28 -19.13 -17.97
C ALA A 29 -13.23 -19.98 -19.25
N GLY A 30 -12.22 -20.85 -19.38
CA GLY A 30 -12.10 -21.79 -20.51
C GLY A 30 -13.28 -22.76 -20.57
N TYR A 31 -13.71 -23.32 -19.43
CA TYR A 31 -14.91 -24.16 -19.36
C TYR A 31 -16.16 -23.39 -19.81
N LEU A 32 -16.39 -22.18 -19.28
CA LEU A 32 -17.55 -21.37 -19.65
C LEU A 32 -17.53 -20.96 -21.13
N PHE A 33 -16.36 -20.80 -21.74
CA PHE A 33 -16.26 -20.53 -23.18
C PHE A 33 -16.89 -21.65 -24.02
N SER A 34 -16.79 -22.91 -23.58
CA SER A 34 -17.46 -24.04 -24.24
C SER A 34 -18.99 -23.95 -24.21
N LYS A 35 -19.56 -23.19 -23.27
CA LYS A 35 -21.01 -23.01 -23.08
C LYS A 35 -21.59 -21.80 -23.81
N ASN A 36 -20.76 -21.01 -24.51
CA ASN A 36 -21.16 -19.80 -25.23
C ASN A 36 -22.34 -19.99 -26.19
N LYS A 37 -22.38 -21.13 -26.91
CA LYS A 37 -23.44 -21.39 -27.90
C LYS A 37 -24.78 -21.70 -27.28
N ALA A 38 -24.80 -22.21 -26.05
CA ALA A 38 -26.01 -22.67 -25.37
C ALA A 38 -26.62 -21.57 -24.48
N HIS A 39 -25.81 -20.64 -23.97
CA HIS A 39 -26.25 -19.64 -23.01
C HIS A 39 -25.76 -18.24 -23.38
N SER A 40 -26.70 -17.37 -23.75
CA SER A 40 -26.42 -16.01 -24.19
C SER A 40 -25.81 -15.14 -23.09
N GLU A 41 -26.12 -15.42 -21.83
CA GLU A 41 -25.61 -14.73 -20.64
C GLU A 41 -24.13 -15.05 -20.43
N ILE A 42 -23.73 -16.32 -20.63
CA ILE A 42 -22.33 -16.75 -20.56
C ILE A 42 -21.53 -16.12 -21.70
N MET A 43 -22.13 -16.05 -22.88
CA MET A 43 -21.53 -15.36 -24.02
C MET A 43 -21.25 -13.90 -23.68
N PHE A 44 -22.21 -13.16 -23.12
CA PHE A 44 -22.01 -11.77 -22.69
C PHE A 44 -20.86 -11.62 -21.70
N VAL A 45 -20.83 -12.46 -20.66
CA VAL A 45 -19.80 -12.44 -19.63
C VAL A 45 -18.40 -12.74 -20.21
N ASN A 46 -18.29 -13.70 -21.13
CA ASN A 46 -17.04 -14.00 -21.81
C ASN A 46 -16.58 -12.86 -22.72
N HIS A 47 -17.49 -12.20 -23.45
CA HIS A 47 -17.16 -11.01 -24.25
C HIS A 47 -16.70 -9.84 -23.37
N TYR A 48 -17.36 -9.63 -22.23
CA TYR A 48 -16.94 -8.64 -21.23
C TYR A 48 -15.50 -8.91 -20.79
N MET A 49 -15.20 -10.13 -20.34
CA MET A 49 -13.84 -10.49 -19.89
C MET A 49 -12.78 -10.31 -20.97
N ILE A 50 -13.04 -10.80 -22.18
CA ILE A 50 -12.10 -10.73 -23.30
C ILE A 50 -11.89 -9.27 -23.70
N GLY A 51 -12.97 -8.49 -23.84
CA GLY A 51 -12.92 -7.08 -24.19
C GLY A 51 -12.07 -6.27 -23.21
N PHE A 52 -12.34 -6.39 -21.92
CA PHE A 52 -11.56 -5.69 -20.89
C PHE A 52 -10.11 -6.20 -20.82
N SER A 53 -9.86 -7.50 -20.95
CA SER A 53 -8.50 -8.05 -21.01
C SER A 53 -7.71 -7.46 -22.18
N ILE A 54 -8.31 -7.36 -23.37
CA ILE A 54 -7.69 -6.74 -24.54
C ILE A 54 -7.40 -5.26 -24.28
N ILE A 55 -8.35 -4.52 -23.72
CA ILE A 55 -8.16 -3.09 -23.40
C ILE A 55 -7.01 -2.90 -22.40
N TYR A 56 -6.85 -3.79 -21.42
CA TYR A 56 -5.81 -3.64 -20.39
C TYR A 56 -4.44 -4.15 -20.81
N ILE A 57 -4.38 -5.10 -21.75
CA ILE A 57 -3.12 -5.68 -22.23
C ILE A 57 -2.61 -4.97 -23.49
N CYS A 58 -3.51 -4.41 -24.30
CA CYS A 58 -3.12 -3.69 -25.51
C CYS A 58 -2.23 -2.48 -25.15
N PRO A 59 -0.98 -2.41 -25.66
CA PRO A 59 -0.03 -1.38 -25.24
C PRO A 59 -0.49 0.06 -25.49
N VAL A 60 -1.32 0.28 -26.51
CA VAL A 60 -1.82 1.61 -26.87
C VAL A 60 -2.81 2.11 -25.83
N THR A 61 -3.82 1.29 -25.50
CA THR A 61 -4.84 1.63 -24.50
C THR A 61 -4.24 1.66 -23.10
N ALA A 62 -3.35 0.71 -22.77
CA ALA A 62 -2.62 0.70 -21.51
C ALA A 62 -1.82 2.00 -21.30
N LYS A 63 -1.11 2.47 -22.33
CA LYS A 63 -0.39 3.74 -22.27
C LYS A 63 -1.33 4.91 -21.98
N ILE A 64 -2.46 5.01 -22.67
CA ILE A 64 -3.43 6.10 -22.47
C ILE A 64 -3.93 6.10 -21.03
N ILE A 65 -4.32 4.93 -20.51
CA ILE A 65 -4.83 4.78 -19.14
C ILE A 65 -3.75 5.14 -18.10
N MET A 66 -2.52 4.69 -18.34
CA MET A 66 -1.37 4.96 -17.46
C MET A 66 -0.97 6.44 -17.44
N ASP A 67 -0.95 7.11 -18.59
CA ASP A 67 -0.44 8.47 -18.70
C ASP A 67 -1.51 9.52 -18.39
N TYR A 68 -2.80 9.24 -18.67
CA TYR A 68 -3.87 10.25 -18.60
C TYR A 68 -5.01 9.94 -17.62
N CYS A 69 -5.20 8.68 -17.20
CA CYS A 69 -6.35 8.33 -16.35
C CYS A 69 -5.97 8.11 -14.89
N ILE A 70 -5.22 7.03 -14.60
CA ILE A 70 -5.00 6.57 -13.22
C ILE A 70 -3.55 6.64 -12.76
N GLY A 71 -2.59 6.74 -13.67
CA GLY A 71 -1.18 6.72 -13.35
C GLY A 71 -0.54 5.33 -13.42
N LYS A 72 0.74 5.28 -13.78
CA LYS A 72 1.55 4.05 -13.92
C LYS A 72 1.62 3.23 -12.63
N SER A 73 1.74 3.87 -11.46
CA SER A 73 1.97 3.19 -10.17
C SER A 73 0.76 2.42 -9.63
N VAL A 74 -0.44 2.74 -10.11
CA VAL A 74 -1.70 2.11 -9.66
C VAL A 74 -2.43 1.39 -10.79
N TYR A 75 -1.75 1.15 -11.91
CA TYR A 75 -2.35 0.53 -13.10
C TYR A 75 -2.94 -0.85 -12.83
N TRP A 76 -2.38 -1.60 -11.87
CA TRP A 76 -2.89 -2.89 -11.41
C TRP A 76 -4.37 -2.88 -10.99
N ARG A 77 -4.93 -1.73 -10.62
CA ARG A 77 -6.36 -1.57 -10.28
C ARG A 77 -7.30 -1.81 -11.46
N MET A 78 -6.84 -1.66 -12.71
CA MET A 78 -7.67 -1.93 -13.89
C MET A 78 -8.12 -3.39 -13.92
N PHE A 79 -7.28 -4.30 -13.42
CA PHE A 79 -7.60 -5.72 -13.37
C PHE A 79 -8.70 -6.07 -12.36
N TRP A 80 -9.09 -5.16 -11.45
CA TRP A 80 -10.26 -5.34 -10.56
C TRP A 80 -11.58 -5.50 -11.32
N LEU A 81 -11.63 -4.98 -12.54
CA LEU A 81 -12.80 -5.12 -13.41
C LEU A 81 -12.91 -6.51 -14.05
N LEU A 82 -11.88 -7.37 -13.92
CA LEU A 82 -11.98 -8.79 -14.27
C LEU A 82 -12.79 -9.52 -13.18
N PRO A 83 -13.95 -10.11 -13.52
CA PRO A 83 -14.91 -10.60 -12.52
C PRO A 83 -14.56 -12.02 -12.06
N MET A 84 -13.32 -12.24 -11.60
CA MET A 84 -12.75 -13.57 -11.37
C MET A 84 -13.62 -14.44 -10.45
N ALA A 85 -14.06 -13.89 -9.31
CA ALA A 85 -14.89 -14.61 -8.35
C ALA A 85 -16.24 -15.05 -8.96
N MET A 86 -16.87 -14.18 -9.76
CA MET A 86 -18.15 -14.47 -10.42
C MET A 86 -18.00 -15.61 -11.44
N ILE A 87 -16.89 -15.63 -12.17
CA ILE A 87 -16.60 -16.63 -13.21
C ILE A 87 -16.37 -18.00 -12.59
N VAL A 88 -15.59 -18.06 -11.50
CA VAL A 88 -15.38 -19.28 -10.75
C VAL A 88 -16.71 -19.79 -10.18
N ALA A 89 -17.51 -18.92 -9.56
CA ALA A 89 -18.81 -19.30 -9.01
C ALA A 89 -19.77 -19.83 -10.09
N LEU A 90 -19.87 -19.15 -11.24
CA LEU A 90 -20.69 -19.58 -12.38
C LEU A 90 -20.23 -20.94 -12.91
N ALA A 91 -18.93 -21.10 -13.18
CA ALA A 91 -18.38 -22.36 -13.71
C ALA A 91 -18.64 -23.53 -12.76
N VAL A 92 -18.36 -23.37 -11.47
CA VAL A 92 -18.61 -24.39 -10.44
C VAL A 92 -20.09 -24.74 -10.36
N THR A 93 -20.98 -23.74 -10.45
CA THR A 93 -22.43 -23.98 -10.42
C THR A 93 -22.89 -24.76 -11.65
N PHE A 94 -22.44 -24.41 -12.85
CA PHE A 94 -22.75 -25.15 -14.08
C PHE A 94 -22.28 -26.61 -14.01
N ILE A 95 -21.02 -26.85 -13.63
CA ILE A 95 -20.49 -28.21 -13.48
C ILE A 95 -21.30 -28.98 -12.44
N ALA A 96 -21.63 -28.36 -11.30
CA ALA A 96 -22.43 -28.99 -10.26
C ALA A 96 -23.85 -29.32 -10.74
N THR A 97 -24.46 -28.53 -11.63
CA THR A 97 -25.78 -28.84 -12.20
C THR A 97 -25.76 -30.03 -13.16
N GLU A 98 -24.63 -30.28 -13.84
CA GLU A 98 -24.45 -31.41 -14.76
C GLU A 98 -24.24 -32.75 -14.03
N ILE A 99 -23.91 -32.72 -12.73
CA ILE A 99 -23.74 -33.91 -11.91
C ILE A 99 -25.10 -34.39 -11.36
N ASN A 100 -25.57 -35.54 -11.85
CA ASN A 100 -26.84 -36.14 -11.46
C ASN A 100 -26.84 -36.73 -10.03
N SER A 101 -25.73 -37.33 -9.61
CA SER A 101 -25.64 -37.97 -8.29
C SER A 101 -25.39 -36.95 -7.19
N ARG A 102 -26.23 -36.97 -6.15
CA ARG A 102 -26.08 -36.09 -4.98
C ARG A 102 -24.74 -36.29 -4.27
N VAL A 103 -24.24 -37.54 -4.20
CA VAL A 103 -22.96 -37.86 -3.55
C VAL A 103 -21.80 -37.22 -4.32
N TYR A 104 -21.74 -37.42 -5.64
CA TYR A 104 -20.68 -36.84 -6.46
C TYR A 104 -20.75 -35.31 -6.51
N LYS A 105 -21.95 -34.73 -6.47
CA LYS A 105 -22.13 -33.27 -6.39
C LYS A 105 -21.56 -32.70 -5.09
N SER A 106 -21.87 -33.32 -3.95
CA SER A 106 -21.33 -32.90 -2.65
C SER A 106 -19.81 -33.07 -2.59
N LEU A 107 -19.27 -34.18 -3.11
CA LEU A 107 -17.83 -34.40 -3.20
C LEU A 107 -17.13 -33.36 -4.08
N PHE A 108 -17.74 -33.00 -5.22
CA PHE A 108 -17.22 -31.96 -6.11
C PHE A 108 -17.18 -30.59 -5.40
N ILE A 109 -18.27 -30.18 -4.75
CA ILE A 109 -18.32 -28.91 -4.02
C ILE A 109 -17.27 -28.89 -2.90
N PHE A 110 -17.13 -29.99 -2.15
CA PHE A 110 -16.13 -30.11 -1.10
C PHE A 110 -14.70 -30.03 -1.65
N ALA A 111 -14.42 -30.68 -2.79
CA ALA A 111 -13.14 -30.61 -3.46
C ALA A 111 -12.79 -29.18 -3.92
N ILE A 112 -13.77 -28.44 -4.46
CA ILE A 112 -13.58 -27.03 -4.83
C ILE A 112 -13.29 -26.16 -3.61
N LEU A 113 -13.99 -26.38 -2.49
CA LEU A 113 -13.73 -25.63 -1.25
C LEU A 113 -12.30 -25.87 -0.75
N LEU A 114 -11.85 -27.13 -0.72
CA LEU A 114 -10.48 -27.45 -0.35
C LEU A 114 -9.47 -26.82 -1.31
N LEU A 115 -9.72 -26.90 -2.62
CA LEU A 115 -8.87 -26.27 -3.63
C LEU A 115 -8.70 -24.77 -3.34
N LEU A 116 -9.79 -24.04 -3.09
CA LEU A 116 -9.74 -22.60 -2.81
C LEU A 116 -8.95 -22.30 -1.52
N ILE A 117 -9.18 -23.07 -0.45
CA ILE A 117 -8.46 -22.91 0.84
C ILE A 117 -6.95 -23.08 0.66
N PHE A 118 -6.51 -24.11 -0.07
CA PHE A 118 -5.10 -24.42 -0.27
C PHE A 118 -4.43 -23.64 -1.41
N SER A 119 -5.21 -22.99 -2.28
CA SER A 119 -4.72 -22.21 -3.43
C SER A 119 -4.29 -20.78 -3.07
N GLY A 120 -4.69 -20.31 -1.88
CA GLY A 120 -4.48 -18.94 -1.43
C GLY A 120 -3.37 -18.81 -0.39
N ASN A 121 -3.06 -17.54 -0.09
CA ASN A 121 -2.23 -17.18 1.06
C ASN A 121 -3.11 -16.72 2.22
N PHE A 122 -2.77 -17.10 3.44
CA PHE A 122 -3.46 -16.60 4.62
C PHE A 122 -3.17 -15.10 4.80
N MET A 123 -4.22 -14.28 4.79
CA MET A 123 -4.07 -12.81 4.85
C MET A 123 -3.80 -12.31 6.27
N TYR A 124 -4.34 -12.97 7.30
CA TYR A 124 -4.20 -12.56 8.70
C TYR A 124 -2.90 -13.05 9.33
N ARG A 125 -1.78 -12.96 8.62
CA ARG A 125 -0.46 -13.25 9.18
C ARG A 125 -0.02 -12.08 10.09
N LYS A 126 0.72 -12.41 11.17
CA LYS A 126 1.10 -11.46 12.23
C LYS A 126 2.03 -10.33 11.76
N ASP A 127 2.72 -10.55 10.66
CA ASP A 127 3.57 -9.56 9.97
C ASP A 127 2.74 -8.44 9.31
N VAL A 128 1.49 -8.72 8.94
CA VAL A 128 0.59 -7.72 8.31
C VAL A 128 -0.45 -7.19 9.30
N PHE A 129 -0.96 -8.05 10.19
CA PHE A 129 -1.99 -7.69 11.17
C PHE A 129 -1.51 -7.98 12.58
N THR A 130 -1.34 -6.92 13.37
CA THR A 130 -1.04 -7.01 14.79
C THR A 130 -2.30 -6.79 15.62
N LYS A 131 -2.34 -7.37 16.83
CA LYS A 131 -3.43 -7.11 17.76
C LYS A 131 -3.33 -5.64 18.19
N SER A 132 -4.46 -4.93 18.14
CA SER A 132 -4.50 -3.54 18.59
C SER A 132 -4.16 -3.43 20.08
N VAL A 133 -3.33 -2.45 20.43
CA VAL A 133 -2.95 -2.13 21.82
C VAL A 133 -3.91 -1.13 22.46
N ASN A 134 -4.58 -0.28 21.66
CA ASN A 134 -5.57 0.70 22.13
C ASN A 134 -6.80 0.79 21.20
N SER A 135 -7.81 1.58 21.58
CA SER A 135 -9.06 1.77 20.82
C SER A 135 -8.86 2.45 19.47
N TYR A 136 -7.86 3.33 19.36
CA TYR A 136 -7.55 4.07 18.14
C TYR A 136 -6.76 3.23 17.12
N LYS A 137 -6.20 2.09 17.54
CA LYS A 137 -5.34 1.22 16.72
C LYS A 137 -4.08 1.93 16.21
N LEU A 138 -3.59 2.89 16.99
CA LEU A 138 -2.36 3.64 16.71
C LEU A 138 -1.22 3.13 17.60
N PRO A 139 0.05 3.30 17.21
CA PRO A 139 1.17 3.11 18.14
C PRO A 139 1.01 4.02 19.37
N GLU A 140 1.34 3.52 20.56
CA GLU A 140 1.17 4.29 21.80
C GLU A 140 2.07 5.53 21.85
N ASP A 141 3.27 5.47 21.27
CA ASP A 141 4.20 6.60 21.25
C ASP A 141 3.65 7.83 20.52
N ILE A 142 2.73 7.64 19.56
CA ILE A 142 2.16 8.75 18.77
C ILE A 142 1.38 9.73 19.64
N PHE A 143 0.61 9.25 20.62
CA PHE A 143 -0.19 10.12 21.50
C PHE A 143 0.73 11.08 22.25
N THR A 144 1.70 10.52 22.98
CA THR A 144 2.64 11.28 23.78
C THR A 144 3.44 12.28 22.95
N ILE A 145 3.96 11.87 21.78
CA ILE A 145 4.79 12.74 20.95
C ILE A 145 3.97 13.91 20.39
N CYS A 146 2.76 13.64 19.86
CA CYS A 146 1.94 14.68 19.27
C CYS A 146 1.41 15.65 20.33
N ASP A 147 0.96 15.16 21.48
CA ASP A 147 0.51 15.99 22.59
C ASP A 147 1.63 16.92 23.09
N MET A 148 2.87 16.39 23.21
CA MET A 148 4.05 17.20 23.58
C MET A 148 4.38 18.28 22.55
N LEU A 149 4.21 17.98 21.25
CA LEU A 149 4.42 18.97 20.19
C LEU A 149 3.35 20.07 20.24
N GLU A 150 2.08 19.71 20.45
CA GLU A 150 0.98 20.67 20.55
C GLU A 150 1.11 21.55 21.80
N GLU A 151 1.49 20.98 22.94
CA GLU A 151 1.70 21.72 24.20
C GLU A 151 2.88 22.71 24.09
N HIS A 152 3.95 22.34 23.38
CA HIS A 152 5.10 23.22 23.15
C HIS A 152 4.84 24.27 22.07
N ALA A 153 3.96 24.00 21.10
CA ALA A 153 3.74 24.89 19.97
C ALA A 153 3.02 26.17 20.39
N GLU A 154 3.71 27.30 20.29
CA GLU A 154 3.11 28.63 20.48
C GLU A 154 2.23 29.07 19.29
N ASN A 155 2.41 28.43 18.12
CA ASN A 155 1.73 28.77 16.88
C ASN A 155 0.75 27.65 16.46
N ASP A 156 -0.36 28.03 15.83
CA ASP A 156 -1.38 27.09 15.29
C ASP A 156 -0.85 26.10 14.22
N LYS A 157 0.37 26.29 13.71
CA LYS A 157 0.95 25.46 12.65
C LYS A 157 2.28 24.85 13.08
N VAL A 158 2.21 23.56 13.43
CA VAL A 158 3.37 22.73 13.76
C VAL A 158 3.88 22.05 12.50
N THR A 159 5.17 22.14 12.20
CA THR A 159 5.81 21.34 11.14
C THR A 159 6.93 20.50 11.72
N ALA A 160 6.86 19.18 11.55
CA ALA A 160 7.75 18.25 12.23
C ALA A 160 8.16 17.11 11.30
N VAL A 161 9.44 16.70 11.38
CA VAL A 161 9.92 15.48 10.73
C VAL A 161 9.80 14.30 11.69
N PHE A 162 9.27 13.19 11.18
CA PHE A 162 9.03 11.97 11.95
C PHE A 162 9.73 10.76 11.30
N PRO A 163 10.02 9.72 12.10
CA PRO A 163 10.34 8.39 11.61
C PRO A 163 9.25 7.84 10.67
N THR A 164 9.66 7.02 9.71
CA THR A 164 8.80 6.56 8.60
C THR A 164 7.58 5.76 9.09
N GLU A 165 7.75 5.00 10.17
CA GLU A 165 6.72 4.22 10.84
C GLU A 165 5.56 5.08 11.35
N PHE A 166 5.79 6.36 11.64
CA PHE A 166 4.81 7.27 12.21
C PHE A 166 4.06 8.14 11.21
N LEU A 167 4.60 8.33 9.99
CA LEU A 167 3.98 9.15 8.94
C LEU A 167 2.47 8.90 8.71
N PRO A 168 1.95 7.66 8.70
CA PRO A 168 0.51 7.45 8.52
C PRO A 168 -0.33 7.77 9.75
N TYR A 169 0.28 7.73 10.94
CA TYR A 169 -0.43 7.79 12.22
C TYR A 169 -0.50 9.22 12.76
N VAL A 170 0.53 10.04 12.53
CA VAL A 170 0.54 11.45 12.96
C VAL A 170 -0.71 12.17 12.47
N ARG A 171 -0.96 12.17 11.16
CA ARG A 171 -2.17 12.80 10.57
C ARG A 171 -3.49 12.17 10.98
N GLN A 172 -3.48 10.91 11.43
CA GLN A 172 -4.69 10.25 11.91
C GLN A 172 -5.02 10.68 13.34
N TYR A 173 -4.00 11.00 14.14
CA TYR A 173 -4.15 11.47 15.50
C TYR A 173 -4.38 12.98 15.54
N ASP A 174 -3.48 13.76 14.95
CA ASP A 174 -3.55 15.21 14.90
C ASP A 174 -3.26 15.73 13.47
N ALA A 175 -4.26 16.42 12.91
CA ALA A 175 -4.19 16.98 11.56
C ALA A 175 -3.48 18.35 11.51
N ASN A 176 -3.21 18.98 12.66
CA ASN A 176 -2.52 20.27 12.76
C ASN A 176 -1.00 20.13 12.59
N ILE A 177 -0.46 18.92 12.75
CA ILE A 177 0.96 18.62 12.55
C ILE A 177 1.24 18.35 11.05
N TYR A 178 1.99 19.24 10.44
CA TYR A 178 2.43 19.14 9.05
C TYR A 178 3.72 18.33 8.93
N LEU A 179 3.67 17.31 8.07
CA LEU A 179 4.83 16.50 7.72
C LEU A 179 5.48 17.02 6.42
N PRO A 180 6.82 17.10 6.36
CA PRO A 180 7.55 17.55 5.15
C PRO A 180 7.41 16.57 3.98
N TYR A 181 7.12 15.30 4.27
CA TYR A 181 6.87 14.25 3.28
C TYR A 181 5.81 13.27 3.81
N GLY A 182 5.14 12.57 2.89
CA GLY A 182 4.19 11.51 3.22
C GLY A 182 4.74 10.12 2.92
N ARG A 183 3.98 9.08 3.31
CA ARG A 183 4.32 7.65 3.06
C ARG A 183 4.71 7.33 1.60
N ARG A 184 4.22 8.10 0.62
CA ARG A 184 4.48 7.84 -0.81
C ARG A 184 5.81 8.40 -1.32
N VAL A 185 6.55 9.13 -0.50
CA VAL A 185 7.84 9.75 -0.90
C VAL A 185 8.81 8.72 -1.49
N GLU A 186 8.77 7.46 -1.04
CA GLU A 186 9.53 6.34 -1.61
C GLU A 186 9.28 6.12 -3.11
N THR A 187 8.04 6.32 -3.55
CA THR A 187 7.55 6.06 -4.91
C THR A 187 7.41 7.32 -5.75
N GLU A 188 7.71 8.49 -5.20
CA GLU A 188 7.65 9.75 -5.92
C GLU A 188 8.70 9.80 -7.02
N THR A 189 8.25 10.17 -8.23
CA THR A 189 9.08 10.22 -9.44
C THR A 189 10.00 11.44 -9.51
N LYS A 190 10.00 12.29 -8.48
CA LYS A 190 10.90 13.45 -8.35
C LYS A 190 11.94 13.20 -7.24
N PRO A 191 12.97 12.37 -7.51
CA PRO A 191 13.98 11.99 -6.52
C PRO A 191 14.83 13.16 -6.00
N SER A 192 14.75 14.35 -6.60
CA SER A 192 15.60 15.50 -6.26
C SER A 192 14.97 16.50 -5.28
N SER A 193 13.75 16.28 -4.78
CA SER A 193 13.13 17.22 -3.83
C SER A 193 13.86 17.19 -2.48
N ASP A 194 13.94 18.32 -1.79
CA ASP A 194 14.56 18.38 -0.46
C ASP A 194 13.78 17.53 0.57
N ALA A 195 12.48 17.33 0.36
CA ALA A 195 11.67 16.40 1.13
C ALA A 195 12.10 14.93 0.94
N ARG A 196 12.48 14.53 -0.29
CA ARG A 196 13.00 13.19 -0.55
C ARG A 196 14.36 12.97 0.11
N LYS A 197 15.26 13.95 0.00
CA LYS A 197 16.57 13.89 0.66
C LYS A 197 16.41 13.80 2.17
N LEU A 198 15.50 14.58 2.76
CA LEU A 198 15.21 14.53 4.19
C LEU A 198 14.69 13.15 4.60
N PHE A 199 13.79 12.55 3.82
CA PHE A 199 13.33 11.19 4.03
C PHE A 199 14.47 10.17 3.97
N ASP A 200 15.37 10.28 2.98
CA ASP A 200 16.48 9.35 2.82
C ASP A 200 17.46 9.45 4.02
N VAL A 201 17.80 10.67 4.48
CA VAL A 201 18.64 10.88 5.69
C VAL A 201 17.95 10.35 6.94
N MET A 202 16.64 10.59 7.09
CA MET A 202 15.87 10.12 8.26
C MET A 202 15.77 8.59 8.34
N ASN A 203 16.02 7.85 7.27
CA ASN A 203 16.00 6.38 7.27
C ASN A 203 17.40 5.74 7.33
N GLN A 204 18.47 6.52 7.35
CA GLN A 204 19.82 5.97 7.49
C GLN A 204 20.06 5.50 8.93
N PRO A 205 20.79 4.39 9.15
CA PRO A 205 21.24 4.02 10.49
C PRO A 205 22.18 5.06 11.10
N ASP A 206 23.17 5.51 10.31
CA ASP A 206 24.19 6.49 10.72
C ASP A 206 23.85 7.89 10.20
N LYS A 207 22.73 8.44 10.68
CA LYS A 207 22.21 9.74 10.22
C LYS A 207 23.20 10.87 10.53
N SER A 208 23.51 11.71 9.54
CA SER A 208 24.27 12.94 9.78
C SER A 208 23.38 13.99 10.43
N ALA A 209 23.73 14.44 11.65
CA ALA A 209 23.01 15.49 12.36
C ALA A 209 23.00 16.82 11.59
N GLU A 210 24.11 17.13 10.91
CA GLU A 210 24.23 18.34 10.08
C GLU A 210 23.28 18.29 8.90
N GLU A 211 23.26 17.20 8.14
CA GLU A 211 22.38 17.05 6.97
C GLU A 211 20.91 17.04 7.41
N LEU A 212 20.58 16.32 8.49
CA LEU A 212 19.23 16.25 9.04
C LEU A 212 18.73 17.64 9.45
N THR A 213 19.56 18.42 10.14
CA THR A 213 19.25 19.80 10.57
C THR A 213 19.04 20.72 9.36
N GLN A 214 19.98 20.73 8.42
CA GLN A 214 19.92 21.59 7.23
C GLN A 214 18.70 21.27 6.36
N LEU A 215 18.41 19.98 6.14
CA LEU A 215 17.26 19.57 5.34
C LEU A 215 15.94 19.82 6.08
N SER A 216 15.90 19.68 7.40
CA SER A 216 14.71 20.03 8.21
C SER A 216 14.37 21.50 8.06
N LYS A 217 15.37 22.39 8.20
CA LYS A 217 15.22 23.84 7.99
C LYS A 217 14.75 24.18 6.57
N LYS A 218 15.35 23.57 5.53
CA LYS A 218 14.94 23.78 4.13
C LYS A 218 13.49 23.36 3.84
N ASN A 219 12.97 22.37 4.55
CA ASN A 219 11.58 21.94 4.44
C ASN A 219 10.64 22.68 5.41
N GLY A 220 11.13 23.67 6.17
CA GLY A 220 10.35 24.45 7.12
C GLY A 220 9.92 23.67 8.37
N CYS A 221 10.63 22.58 8.71
CA CYS A 221 10.37 21.84 9.93
C CYS A 221 10.92 22.59 11.14
N GLN A 222 10.06 22.79 12.14
CA GLN A 222 10.39 23.35 13.45
C GLN A 222 10.86 22.26 14.41
N TYR A 223 10.40 21.03 14.21
CA TYR A 223 10.69 19.91 15.11
C TYR A 223 11.29 18.72 14.39
N ILE A 224 12.17 18.01 15.10
CA ILE A 224 12.76 16.73 14.69
C ILE A 224 12.45 15.70 15.77
N VAL A 225 11.76 14.63 15.38
CA VAL A 225 11.50 13.47 16.25
C VAL A 225 12.41 12.33 15.82
N VAL A 226 13.24 11.81 16.72
CA VAL A 226 14.16 10.69 16.46
C VAL A 226 14.09 9.65 17.58
N SER A 227 14.45 8.41 17.27
CA SER A 227 14.50 7.35 18.29
C SER A 227 15.55 7.71 19.34
N LYS A 228 15.29 7.39 20.60
CA LYS A 228 16.25 7.59 21.68
C LYS A 228 17.54 6.77 21.50
N ASP A 229 17.45 5.66 20.78
CA ASP A 229 18.58 4.79 20.47
C ASP A 229 19.39 5.27 19.24
N ASP A 230 18.94 6.31 18.53
CA ASP A 230 19.69 6.84 17.38
C ASP A 230 20.99 7.54 17.84
N ALA A 231 22.11 7.21 17.18
CA ALA A 231 23.42 7.81 17.48
C ALA A 231 23.46 9.34 17.26
N VAL A 232 22.51 9.87 16.49
CA VAL A 232 22.41 11.29 16.12
C VAL A 232 22.04 12.19 17.30
N ASN A 233 21.47 11.64 18.39
CA ASN A 233 20.94 12.40 19.53
C ASN A 233 21.97 13.30 20.21
N ASN A 234 23.20 12.79 20.41
CA ASN A 234 24.26 13.57 21.07
C ASN A 234 24.63 14.80 20.23
N THR A 235 24.74 14.63 18.92
CA THR A 235 25.18 15.70 18.01
C THR A 235 24.07 16.70 17.69
N LEU A 236 22.80 16.28 17.67
CA LEU A 236 21.68 17.22 17.53
C LEU A 236 21.64 18.20 18.69
N SER A 237 21.76 17.71 19.93
CA SER A 237 21.72 18.52 21.15
C SER A 237 22.78 19.62 21.19
N ASP A 238 23.92 19.40 20.56
CA ASP A 238 25.03 20.37 20.49
C ASP A 238 24.82 21.43 19.40
N GLY A 239 23.93 21.20 18.44
CA GLY A 239 23.63 22.09 17.31
C GLY A 239 22.48 23.08 17.54
N ASP A 240 21.84 23.50 16.45
CA ASP A 240 20.73 24.48 16.45
C ASP A 240 19.41 23.92 17.00
N PHE A 241 19.27 22.60 16.99
CA PHE A 241 18.08 21.89 17.48
C PHE A 241 18.30 21.43 18.92
N LYS A 242 17.48 21.89 19.86
CA LYS A 242 17.60 21.52 21.29
C LYS A 242 16.53 20.52 21.69
N ALA A 243 16.90 19.52 22.49
CA ALA A 243 15.96 18.57 23.04
C ALA A 243 15.00 19.29 24.01
N ILE A 244 13.70 19.20 23.74
CA ILE A 244 12.64 19.85 24.53
C ILE A 244 11.80 18.83 25.31
N ALA A 245 11.71 17.59 24.83
CA ALA A 245 10.91 16.54 25.46
C ALA A 245 11.45 15.13 25.14
N ASP A 246 11.14 14.19 26.03
CA ASP A 246 11.45 12.76 25.91
C ASP A 246 10.16 11.98 26.15
N SER A 247 9.68 11.25 25.13
CA SER A 247 8.44 10.47 25.18
C SER A 247 8.66 9.06 25.76
N GLY A 248 9.86 8.76 26.25
CA GLY A 248 10.33 7.44 26.69
C GLY A 248 11.19 6.76 25.63
N ASN A 249 10.60 6.56 24.44
CA ASN A 249 11.25 5.88 23.29
C ASN A 249 11.80 6.84 22.23
N TYR A 250 11.33 8.09 22.20
CA TYR A 250 11.71 9.10 21.22
C TYR A 250 12.06 10.42 21.91
N ILE A 251 12.97 11.16 21.29
CA ILE A 251 13.35 12.50 21.72
C ILE A 251 12.84 13.51 20.70
N ILE A 252 12.26 14.59 21.21
CA ILE A 252 11.75 15.71 20.40
C ILE A 252 12.73 16.87 20.51
N TYR A 253 13.23 17.30 19.35
CA TYR A 253 14.09 18.46 19.23
C TYR A 253 13.34 19.61 18.56
N PHE A 254 13.59 20.83 19.02
CA PHE A 254 13.04 22.07 18.49
C PHE A 254 14.13 22.97 17.93
N ASP A 255 13.86 23.61 16.79
CA ASP A 255 14.77 24.60 16.18
C ASP A 255 14.80 25.86 17.04
N THR A 256 15.97 26.16 17.61
CA THR A 256 16.17 27.35 18.44
C THR A 256 16.88 28.48 17.68
N ALA A 257 17.17 28.28 16.40
CA ALA A 257 17.80 29.30 15.58
C ALA A 257 16.75 30.26 15.00
N ASP A 258 16.88 31.55 15.33
CA ASP A 258 16.18 32.66 14.68
C ASP A 258 16.54 32.81 13.20
#